data_AF-A0A0D7BFD4-F1
#
_entry.id   AF-A0A0D7BFD4-F1
#
_cell.length_a   1.000
_cell.length_b   1.000
_cell.length_c   1.000
_cell.angle_alpha   90.00
_cell.angle_beta   90.00
_cell.angle_gamma   90.00
#
_symmetry.space_group_name_H-M   'P 1'
#
loop_
_entity.id
_entity.type
_entity.pdbx_description
1 polymer ?
#
loop_
_entity_poly.entity_id
_entity_poly.type
_entity_poly.pdbx_seq_one_letter_code
_entity_poly.pdbx_strand_id
1 'polypeptide(L)'
;MNTIPQSFLRPAHHPGLAFIHSRWGQTPQNPVDGVIDLQSRRLMNTNNRLFVFSAYKEMAERVHQFNYIPADRPTAVVVTGSPGIGKSVWLEYMALRESEAGRPFLYFVGQRRFLVRADGVYNIKEAMDRDDLNFTSDPAFRHVLLLFDADIGPPPLDFPDYLPFIVQAGLVDTQSSPWYKQHITWTSFEMDPHPSEELAQALKLYVGVRKQHFTPKEIELAITRYAPDQRMIQKALEDSVFG
;
A
#
# COMPACT_ATOMS: atom_id res chain seq x y z
N MET A 1 28.45 0.98 2.55
CA MET A 1 27.13 1.60 2.73
C MET A 1 27.34 3.08 2.95
N ASN A 2 26.98 3.92 1.98
CA ASN A 2 26.99 5.36 2.21
C ASN A 2 25.90 5.70 3.22
N THR A 3 26.31 6.16 4.40
CA THR A 3 25.40 6.54 5.48
C THR A 3 24.68 7.82 5.10
N ILE A 4 23.36 7.77 4.99
CA ILE A 4 22.50 8.97 4.94
C ILE A 4 22.90 9.85 6.13
N PRO A 5 23.29 11.12 5.92
CA PRO A 5 23.72 11.95 7.02
C PRO A 5 22.56 12.12 8.02
N GLN A 6 22.83 11.86 9.31
CA GLN A 6 21.79 11.88 10.35
C GLN A 6 21.08 13.24 10.48
N SER A 7 21.71 14.33 10.03
CA SER A 7 21.14 15.68 9.96
C SER A 7 19.84 15.76 9.12
N PHE A 8 19.61 14.80 8.22
CA PHE A 8 18.45 14.74 7.34
C PHE A 8 17.31 13.89 7.89
N LEU A 9 17.58 13.06 8.89
CA LEU A 9 16.64 12.08 9.40
C LEU A 9 16.13 12.50 10.77
N ARG A 10 14.86 12.88 10.85
CA ARG A 10 14.18 13.04 12.15
C ARG A 10 13.46 11.73 12.47
N PRO A 11 13.74 11.07 13.62
CA PRO A 11 12.96 9.93 14.07
C PRO A 11 11.47 10.28 14.03
N ALA A 12 10.69 9.46 13.34
CA ALA A 12 9.27 9.69 13.18
C ALA A 12 8.51 8.73 14.08
N HIS A 13 7.83 9.27 15.10
CA HIS A 13 6.77 8.53 15.79
C HIS A 13 5.49 8.64 14.97
N HIS A 14 5.32 7.77 13.97
CA HIS A 14 4.08 7.68 13.21
C HIS A 14 3.27 6.44 13.64
N PRO A 15 2.13 6.59 14.33
CA PRO A 15 1.34 5.45 14.82
C PRO A 15 0.92 4.49 13.70
N GLY A 16 0.62 5.02 12.51
CA GLY A 16 0.27 4.20 11.34
C GLY A 16 1.42 3.43 10.71
N LEU A 17 2.65 3.63 11.20
CA LEU A 17 3.85 2.89 10.79
C LEU A 17 4.47 2.13 11.96
N ALA A 18 3.79 2.07 13.11
CA ALA A 18 4.31 1.35 14.27
C ALA A 18 4.52 -0.15 13.97
N PHE A 19 3.69 -0.72 13.08
CA PHE A 19 3.82 -2.11 12.67
C PHE A 19 5.14 -2.38 11.93
N ILE A 20 5.63 -1.43 11.14
CA ILE A 20 6.82 -1.57 10.30
C ILE A 20 8.04 -1.94 11.14
N HIS A 21 8.26 -1.23 12.24
CA HIS A 21 9.33 -1.54 13.18
C HIS A 21 9.16 -2.87 13.87
N SER A 22 7.94 -3.15 14.32
CA SER A 22 7.65 -4.39 15.04
C SER A 22 7.82 -5.64 14.19
N ARG A 23 7.94 -5.50 12.86
CA ARG A 23 8.01 -6.60 11.89
C ARG A 23 9.33 -6.66 11.13
N TRP A 24 10.29 -5.79 11.44
CA TRP A 24 11.52 -5.70 10.66
C TRP A 24 12.35 -6.99 10.71
N GLY A 25 12.66 -7.55 9.54
CA GLY A 25 13.50 -8.75 9.41
C GLY A 25 12.95 -9.99 10.11
N GLN A 26 11.66 -9.99 10.46
CA GLN A 26 10.98 -11.14 11.03
C GLN A 26 10.56 -12.10 9.93
N THR A 27 10.49 -13.39 10.26
CA THR A 27 9.90 -14.38 9.35
C THR A 27 8.49 -13.95 8.97
N PRO A 28 8.16 -13.87 7.67
CA PRO A 28 6.81 -13.50 7.23
C PRO A 28 5.77 -14.32 7.98
N GLN A 29 4.86 -13.65 8.66
CA GLN A 29 3.79 -14.39 9.31
C GLN A 29 2.85 -14.90 8.24
N ASN A 30 2.69 -16.22 8.18
CA ASN A 30 1.60 -16.81 7.43
C ASN A 30 0.29 -16.29 8.02
N PRO A 31 -0.59 -15.69 7.20
CA PRO A 31 -1.89 -15.25 7.68
C PRO A 31 -2.64 -16.42 8.32
N VAL A 32 -3.10 -16.24 9.56
CA VAL A 32 -3.97 -17.23 10.21
C VAL A 32 -5.38 -16.98 9.67
N ASP A 33 -5.94 -17.97 8.99
CA ASP A 33 -7.22 -17.86 8.27
C ASP A 33 -7.27 -16.67 7.29
N GLY A 34 -6.14 -16.37 6.64
CA GLY A 34 -6.05 -15.24 5.72
C GLY A 34 -5.92 -13.87 6.41
N VAL A 35 -5.80 -13.81 7.74
CA VAL A 35 -5.79 -12.56 8.51
C VAL A 35 -4.43 -12.30 9.14
N ILE A 36 -4.01 -11.03 9.13
CA ILE A 36 -2.81 -10.54 9.83
C ILE A 36 -3.14 -9.31 10.68
N ASP A 37 -2.48 -9.19 11.84
CA ASP A 37 -2.60 -8.00 12.68
C ASP A 37 -1.66 -6.91 12.20
N LEU A 38 -2.23 -5.78 11.82
CA LEU A 38 -1.54 -4.62 11.26
C LEU A 38 -2.06 -3.34 11.93
N GLN A 39 -1.24 -2.76 12.81
CA GLN A 39 -1.54 -1.53 13.54
C GLN A 39 -1.55 -0.33 12.57
N SER A 40 -2.67 -0.14 11.87
CA SER A 40 -2.91 0.98 10.96
C SER A 40 -4.25 1.65 11.21
N ARG A 41 -4.25 2.98 11.09
CA ARG A 41 -5.49 3.78 11.11
C ARG A 41 -6.48 3.38 10.00
N ARG A 42 -6.00 2.86 8.86
CA ARG A 42 -6.87 2.42 7.76
C ARG A 42 -7.65 1.14 8.09
N LEU A 43 -7.21 0.41 9.12
CA LEU A 43 -7.79 -0.85 9.57
C LEU A 43 -8.52 -0.71 10.92
N MET A 44 -8.80 0.52 11.38
CA MET A 44 -9.55 0.73 12.63
C MET A 44 -10.94 0.07 12.58
N ASN A 45 -11.57 0.04 11.41
CA ASN A 45 -12.88 -0.60 11.21
C ASN A 45 -12.82 -2.13 11.23
N THR A 46 -11.62 -2.72 11.29
CA THR A 46 -11.39 -4.17 11.40
C THR A 46 -10.52 -4.50 12.61
N ASN A 47 -10.47 -3.64 13.64
CA ASN A 47 -9.67 -3.82 14.86
C ASN A 47 -8.17 -4.01 14.56
N ASN A 48 -7.65 -3.27 13.58
CA ASN A 48 -6.26 -3.41 13.11
C ASN A 48 -5.96 -4.80 12.53
N ARG A 49 -6.97 -5.48 11.97
CA ARG A 49 -6.82 -6.78 11.30
C ARG A 49 -7.00 -6.62 9.80
N LEU A 50 -6.03 -7.10 9.04
CA LEU A 50 -6.06 -7.11 7.59
C LEU A 50 -6.40 -8.51 7.10
N PHE A 51 -7.46 -8.62 6.32
CA PHE A 51 -7.67 -9.80 5.48
C PHE A 51 -6.79 -9.70 4.22
N VAL A 52 -5.95 -10.70 3.99
CA VAL A 52 -5.00 -10.76 2.88
C VAL A 52 -5.63 -11.49 1.70
N PHE A 53 -6.24 -10.72 0.80
CA PHE A 53 -6.79 -11.23 -0.45
C PHE A 53 -5.73 -11.92 -1.32
N SER A 54 -6.12 -12.90 -2.13
CA SER A 54 -5.26 -13.52 -3.14
C SER A 54 -4.69 -12.48 -4.11
N ALA A 55 -5.53 -11.58 -4.60
CA ALA A 55 -5.14 -10.46 -5.47
C ALA A 55 -4.04 -9.57 -4.85
N TYR A 56 -3.98 -9.45 -3.52
CA TYR A 56 -2.91 -8.69 -2.86
C TYR A 56 -1.56 -9.38 -2.97
N LYS A 57 -1.54 -10.70 -2.80
CA LYS A 57 -0.33 -11.53 -2.91
C LYS A 57 0.18 -11.53 -4.35
N GLU A 58 -0.72 -11.74 -5.31
CA GLU A 58 -0.41 -11.78 -6.74
C GLU A 58 0.10 -10.43 -7.23
N MET A 59 -0.55 -9.33 -6.84
CA MET A 59 -0.10 -7.98 -7.20
C MET A 59 1.26 -7.65 -6.59
N ALA A 60 1.50 -8.00 -5.32
CA ALA A 60 2.79 -7.79 -4.66
C ALA A 60 3.91 -8.54 -5.38
N GLU A 61 3.68 -9.82 -5.70
CA GLU A 61 4.63 -10.66 -6.44
C GLU A 61 4.91 -10.08 -7.84
N ARG A 62 3.86 -9.67 -8.56
CA ARG A 62 3.98 -9.05 -9.89
C ARG A 62 4.82 -7.76 -9.83
N VAL A 63 4.60 -6.92 -8.82
CA VAL A 63 5.39 -5.69 -8.59
C VAL A 63 6.85 -6.02 -8.28
N HIS A 64 7.11 -7.01 -7.42
CA HIS A 64 8.48 -7.44 -7.11
C HIS A 64 9.20 -7.96 -8.34
N GLN A 65 8.60 -8.91 -9.06
CA GLN A 65 9.18 -9.47 -10.28
C GLN A 65 9.53 -8.36 -11.27
N PHE A 66 8.63 -7.40 -11.46
CA PHE A 66 8.84 -6.29 -12.38
C PHE A 66 9.97 -5.33 -11.94
N ASN A 67 10.12 -5.08 -10.63
CA ASN A 67 11.19 -4.24 -10.08
C ASN A 67 12.60 -4.83 -10.29
N TYR A 68 12.72 -6.16 -10.38
CA TYR A 68 14.01 -6.86 -10.57
C TYR A 68 14.40 -7.09 -12.04
N ILE A 69 13.61 -6.65 -13.03
CA ILE A 69 13.94 -6.82 -14.46
C ILE A 69 15.05 -5.83 -14.87
N PRO A 70 16.22 -6.29 -15.38
CA PRO A 70 17.40 -5.43 -15.55
C PRO A 70 17.42 -4.46 -16.75
N ALA A 71 16.52 -4.58 -17.74
CA ALA A 71 16.58 -3.84 -19.02
C ALA A 71 15.28 -3.05 -19.30
N ASP A 72 15.42 -1.79 -19.74
CA ASP A 72 14.35 -0.87 -20.18
C ASP A 72 13.12 -0.76 -19.27
N ARG A 73 13.30 -1.04 -17.97
CA ARG A 73 12.20 -1.13 -17.03
C ARG A 73 11.44 0.20 -16.94
N PRO A 74 10.09 0.17 -16.96
CA PRO A 74 9.30 1.28 -16.50
C PRO A 74 9.73 1.71 -15.12
N THR A 75 9.75 3.01 -14.91
CA THR A 75 10.25 3.60 -13.67
C THR A 75 9.17 3.68 -12.61
N ALA A 76 7.94 3.33 -13.00
CA ALA A 76 6.80 3.25 -12.13
C ALA A 76 5.79 2.18 -12.59
N VAL A 77 5.09 1.62 -11.59
CA VAL A 77 3.84 0.90 -11.74
C VAL A 77 2.72 1.71 -11.11
N VAL A 78 1.60 1.74 -11.81
CA VAL A 78 0.33 2.24 -11.29
C VAL A 78 -0.59 1.05 -11.09
N VAL A 79 -0.90 0.79 -9.83
CA VAL A 79 -1.91 -0.19 -9.43
C VAL A 79 -3.29 0.45 -9.54
N THR A 80 -4.05 -0.04 -10.49
CA THR A 80 -5.41 0.38 -10.81
C THR A 80 -6.41 -0.71 -10.43
N GLY A 81 -7.69 -0.47 -10.69
CA GLY A 81 -8.79 -1.37 -10.38
C GLY A 81 -10.00 -0.62 -9.86
N SER A 82 -11.10 -1.33 -9.68
CA SER A 82 -12.38 -0.75 -9.30
C SER A 82 -12.32 0.12 -8.04
N PRO A 83 -13.19 1.13 -7.91
CA PRO A 83 -13.38 1.85 -6.64
C PRO A 83 -13.63 0.87 -5.49
N GLY A 84 -13.08 1.16 -4.32
CA GLY A 84 -13.31 0.34 -3.13
C GLY A 84 -12.63 -1.04 -3.09
N ILE A 85 -11.89 -1.46 -4.13
CA ILE A 85 -11.19 -2.77 -4.17
C ILE A 85 -10.02 -2.89 -3.17
N GLY A 86 -9.67 -1.81 -2.46
CA GLY A 86 -8.68 -1.84 -1.37
C GLY A 86 -7.22 -1.60 -1.78
N LYS A 87 -6.96 -0.92 -2.91
CA LYS A 87 -5.60 -0.54 -3.35
C LYS A 87 -4.77 0.18 -2.28
N SER A 88 -5.39 1.11 -1.55
CA SER A 88 -4.81 1.84 -0.42
C SER A 88 -4.40 0.93 0.75
N VAL A 89 -5.14 -0.15 0.98
CA VAL A 89 -4.84 -1.16 2.02
C VAL A 89 -3.74 -2.11 1.53
N TRP A 90 -3.76 -2.46 0.24
CA TRP A 90 -2.70 -3.22 -0.40
C TRP A 90 -1.32 -2.53 -0.29
N LEU A 91 -1.23 -1.20 -0.34
CA LEU A 91 0.04 -0.50 -0.07
C LEU A 91 0.58 -0.74 1.34
N GLU A 92 -0.29 -0.86 2.35
CA GLU A 92 0.13 -1.20 3.71
C GLU A 92 0.59 -2.66 3.81
N TYR A 93 -0.10 -3.55 3.10
CA TYR A 93 0.36 -4.93 2.92
C TYR A 93 1.75 -4.99 2.27
N MET A 94 1.99 -4.20 1.23
CA MET A 94 3.28 -4.11 0.57
C MET A 94 4.37 -3.58 1.52
N ALA A 95 4.08 -2.53 2.29
CA ALA A 95 4.99 -1.99 3.30
C ALA A 95 5.33 -3.04 4.38
N LEU A 96 4.34 -3.83 4.82
CA LEU A 96 4.58 -4.94 5.73
C LEU A 96 5.55 -5.96 5.12
N ARG A 97 5.32 -6.38 3.88
CA ARG A 97 6.15 -7.37 3.19
C ARG A 97 7.60 -6.91 3.03
N GLU A 98 7.82 -5.63 2.71
CA GLU A 98 9.17 -5.05 2.67
C GLU A 98 9.82 -5.04 4.05
N SER A 99 9.06 -4.71 5.10
CA SER A 99 9.55 -4.71 6.49
C SER A 99 9.96 -6.11 6.94
N GLU A 100 9.11 -7.13 6.72
CA GLU A 100 9.41 -8.53 7.04
C GLU A 100 10.63 -9.03 6.28
N ALA A 101 10.79 -8.62 5.02
CA ALA A 101 11.97 -8.93 4.23
C ALA A 101 13.24 -8.16 4.66
N GLY A 102 13.13 -7.23 5.61
CA GLY A 102 14.23 -6.38 6.05
C GLY A 102 14.75 -5.46 4.95
N ARG A 103 13.91 -5.11 3.97
CA ARG A 103 14.28 -4.27 2.84
C ARG A 103 13.90 -2.81 3.10
N PRO A 104 14.79 -1.85 2.81
CA PRO A 104 14.44 -0.44 2.92
C PRO A 104 13.43 -0.05 1.85
N PHE A 105 12.50 0.83 2.21
CA PHE A 105 11.50 1.36 1.30
C PHE A 105 11.13 2.81 1.66
N LEU A 106 10.58 3.50 0.67
CA LEU A 106 9.99 4.82 0.83
C LEU A 106 8.48 4.65 0.94
N TYR A 107 7.87 5.34 1.90
CA TYR A 107 6.44 5.27 2.16
C TYR A 107 5.84 6.66 2.22
N PHE A 108 4.87 6.93 1.35
CA PHE A 108 4.23 8.24 1.23
C PHE A 108 2.76 8.13 1.60
N VAL A 109 2.38 8.84 2.67
CA VAL A 109 0.99 8.91 3.14
C VAL A 109 0.64 10.33 3.56
N GLY A 110 -0.46 10.86 3.03
CA GLY A 110 -0.78 12.28 3.09
C GLY A 110 0.32 13.12 2.45
N GLN A 111 0.72 14.17 3.16
CA GLN A 111 1.85 15.03 2.81
C GLN A 111 3.18 14.55 3.44
N ARG A 112 3.18 13.38 4.09
CA ARG A 112 4.35 12.88 4.84
C ARG A 112 5.12 11.85 4.04
N ARG A 113 6.43 11.94 4.16
CA ARG A 113 7.42 11.18 3.41
C ARG A 113 8.26 10.40 4.41
N PHE A 114 8.22 9.08 4.35
CA PHE A 114 8.95 8.25 5.30
C PHE A 114 10.01 7.43 4.59
N LEU A 115 11.23 7.48 5.11
CA LEU A 115 12.25 6.48 4.83
C LEU A 115 12.18 5.41 5.90
N VAL A 116 11.99 4.17 5.47
CA VAL A 116 11.90 3.01 6.35
C VAL A 116 13.14 2.15 6.19
N ARG A 117 13.79 1.85 7.32
CA ARG A 117 15.02 1.05 7.41
C ARG A 117 15.07 0.23 8.70
N ALA A 118 16.10 -0.60 8.81
CA ALA A 118 16.36 -1.44 9.97
C ALA A 118 16.52 -0.67 11.28
N ASP A 119 17.10 0.52 11.19
CA ASP A 119 17.44 1.39 12.31
C ASP A 119 16.34 2.40 12.67
N GLY A 120 15.33 2.58 11.83
CA GLY A 120 14.37 3.66 12.05
C GLY A 120 13.37 3.88 10.91
N VAL A 121 12.25 4.50 11.28
CA VAL A 121 11.35 5.20 10.38
C VAL A 121 11.65 6.68 10.56
N TYR A 122 12.01 7.33 9.46
CA TYR A 122 12.49 8.69 9.46
C TYR A 122 11.62 9.56 8.58
N ASN A 123 11.28 10.75 9.07
CA ASN A 123 10.56 11.73 8.27
C ASN A 123 11.56 12.45 7.35
N ILE A 124 11.28 12.40 6.05
CA ILE A 124 12.01 13.11 5.00
C ILE A 124 11.40 14.52 4.93
N LYS A 125 12.21 15.57 5.13
CA LYS A 125 11.71 16.96 5.17
C LYS A 125 11.05 17.35 3.84
N GLU A 126 10.03 18.21 3.91
CA GLU A 126 9.25 18.67 2.75
C GLU A 126 10.07 19.44 1.71
N ALA A 127 11.09 20.18 2.16
CA ALA A 127 12.07 20.85 1.30
C ALA A 127 13.41 20.12 1.46
N MET A 128 13.66 19.17 0.58
CA MET A 128 14.99 18.62 0.37
C MET A 128 15.50 19.16 -0.96
N ASP A 129 16.69 19.74 -0.95
CA ASP A 129 17.35 20.07 -2.20
C ASP A 129 17.70 18.75 -2.91
N ARG A 130 17.84 18.77 -4.25
CA ARG A 130 18.23 17.57 -5.02
C ARG A 130 19.49 16.90 -4.45
N ASP A 131 20.41 17.68 -3.92
CA ASP A 131 21.66 17.20 -3.30
C ASP A 131 21.43 16.43 -1.99
N ASP A 132 20.31 16.67 -1.30
CA ASP A 132 19.96 15.96 -0.07
C ASP A 132 19.42 14.54 -0.38
N LEU A 133 18.92 14.31 -1.60
CA LEU A 133 18.49 13.00 -2.09
C LEU A 133 19.64 12.17 -2.67
N ASN A 134 20.88 12.65 -2.66
CA ASN A 134 22.04 11.92 -3.18
C ASN A 134 22.24 10.50 -2.61
N PHE A 135 21.63 10.18 -1.45
CA PHE A 135 21.64 8.79 -0.97
C PHE A 135 20.88 7.83 -1.90
N THR A 136 19.85 8.28 -2.63
CA THR A 136 19.12 7.47 -3.60
C THR A 136 19.94 7.18 -4.85
N SER A 137 21.04 7.90 -5.07
CA SER A 137 22.01 7.66 -6.15
C SER A 137 22.92 6.46 -5.88
N ASP A 138 22.92 5.91 -4.66
CA ASP A 138 23.63 4.66 -4.35
C ASP A 138 22.91 3.49 -5.06
N PRO A 139 23.62 2.63 -5.82
CA PRO A 139 23.04 1.46 -6.47
C PRO A 139 22.23 0.54 -5.56
N ALA A 140 22.49 0.57 -4.25
CA ALA A 140 21.70 -0.13 -3.24
C ALA A 140 20.22 0.30 -3.23
N PHE A 141 19.90 1.50 -3.69
CA PHE A 141 18.52 2.02 -3.77
C PHE A 141 17.82 1.73 -5.10
N ARG A 142 18.51 1.12 -6.08
CA ARG A 142 17.93 0.82 -7.41
C ARG A 142 16.69 -0.07 -7.37
N HIS A 143 16.54 -0.89 -6.33
CA HIS A 143 15.40 -1.79 -6.15
C HIS A 143 14.51 -1.39 -4.97
N VAL A 144 14.72 -0.20 -4.42
CA VAL A 144 13.91 0.32 -3.32
C VAL A 144 12.55 0.73 -3.88
N LEU A 145 11.50 0.26 -3.23
CA LEU A 145 10.13 0.63 -3.60
C LEU A 145 9.79 1.99 -3.01
N LEU A 146 9.12 2.82 -3.81
CA LEU A 146 8.41 4.00 -3.31
C LEU A 146 6.92 3.71 -3.39
N LEU A 147 6.33 3.48 -2.22
CA LEU A 147 4.91 3.19 -2.07
C LEU A 147 4.15 4.50 -1.89
N PHE A 148 3.22 4.77 -2.80
CA PHE A 148 2.50 6.04 -2.88
C PHE A 148 1.00 5.81 -3.09
N ASP A 149 0.18 6.42 -2.25
CA ASP A 149 -1.28 6.47 -2.47
C ASP A 149 -1.63 7.72 -3.27
N ALA A 150 -2.35 7.61 -4.38
CA ALA A 150 -2.71 8.75 -5.22
C ALA A 150 -3.90 9.55 -4.66
N ASP A 151 -4.71 8.95 -3.79
CA ASP A 151 -5.91 9.59 -3.25
C ASP A 151 -5.60 10.77 -2.30
N ILE A 152 -4.33 10.98 -1.97
CA ILE A 152 -3.85 11.93 -0.97
C ILE A 152 -3.05 13.11 -1.55
N GLY A 153 -2.83 13.13 -2.88
CA GLY A 153 -2.13 14.22 -3.55
C GLY A 153 -1.40 13.77 -4.82
N PRO A 154 -0.61 14.67 -5.44
CA PRO A 154 0.32 14.28 -6.48
C PRO A 154 1.53 13.55 -5.85
N PRO A 155 2.11 12.58 -6.57
CA PRO A 155 3.38 11.98 -6.17
C PRO A 155 4.49 13.04 -6.13
N PRO A 156 5.50 12.85 -5.26
CA PRO A 156 6.63 13.77 -5.13
C PRO A 156 7.41 13.85 -6.45
N LEU A 157 7.43 15.03 -7.06
CA LEU A 157 8.22 15.31 -8.28
C LEU A 157 9.72 15.48 -8.00
N ASP A 158 10.07 15.55 -6.72
CA ASP A 158 11.39 15.98 -6.25
C ASP A 158 12.45 14.87 -6.29
N PHE A 159 12.12 13.64 -6.69
CA PHE A 159 13.11 12.57 -6.85
C PHE A 159 13.77 12.67 -8.23
N PRO A 160 14.98 13.27 -8.36
CA PRO A 160 15.67 13.30 -9.63
C PRO A 160 16.04 11.87 -10.04
N ASP A 161 15.74 11.53 -11.29
CA ASP A 161 16.05 10.27 -11.96
C ASP A 161 15.49 9.01 -11.27
N TYR A 162 14.58 8.31 -11.95
CA TYR A 162 14.36 6.84 -12.06
C TYR A 162 14.86 5.81 -11.01
N LEU A 163 15.09 6.20 -9.76
CA LEU A 163 15.90 5.43 -8.82
C LEU A 163 15.07 4.56 -7.86
N PRO A 164 14.05 5.07 -7.14
CA PRO A 164 13.08 4.18 -6.54
C PRO A 164 12.04 3.73 -7.57
N PHE A 165 11.65 2.46 -7.51
CA PHE A 165 10.56 1.93 -8.31
C PHE A 165 9.23 2.40 -7.71
N ILE A 166 8.57 3.34 -8.39
CA ILE A 166 7.36 3.98 -7.86
C ILE A 166 6.17 3.04 -8.03
N VAL A 167 5.44 2.83 -6.94
CA VAL A 167 4.24 2.01 -6.89
C VAL A 167 3.11 2.90 -6.41
N GLN A 168 2.24 3.28 -7.34
CA GLN A 168 1.10 4.14 -7.07
C GLN A 168 -0.18 3.34 -6.96
N ALA A 169 -0.95 3.49 -5.88
CA ALA A 169 -2.35 3.05 -5.84
C ALA A 169 -3.25 4.22 -6.29
N GLY A 170 -4.05 4.07 -7.34
CA GLY A 170 -4.90 5.17 -7.82
C GLY A 170 -6.04 4.78 -8.76
N LEU A 171 -6.90 5.74 -9.06
CA LEU A 171 -8.00 5.60 -10.03
C LEU A 171 -7.49 5.66 -11.49
N VAL A 172 -8.24 5.06 -12.41
CA VAL A 172 -7.86 4.88 -13.83
C VAL A 172 -7.80 6.20 -14.63
N ASP A 173 -8.37 7.31 -14.13
CA ASP A 173 -8.38 8.62 -14.82
C ASP A 173 -7.04 9.38 -14.75
N THR A 174 -5.97 8.61 -14.61
CA THR A 174 -4.64 9.11 -14.36
C THR A 174 -3.91 9.62 -15.60
N GLN A 175 -4.43 9.40 -16.81
CA GLN A 175 -3.81 9.92 -18.04
C GLN A 175 -3.75 11.46 -18.10
N SER A 176 -4.59 12.14 -17.31
CA SER A 176 -4.60 13.61 -17.20
C SER A 176 -3.58 14.16 -16.20
N SER A 177 -3.01 13.32 -15.33
CA SER A 177 -2.12 13.80 -14.27
C SER A 177 -0.77 14.24 -14.83
N PRO A 178 -0.28 15.47 -14.49
CA PRO A 178 1.01 15.99 -14.92
C PRO A 178 2.20 15.03 -14.67
N TRP A 179 2.07 14.18 -13.65
CA TRP A 179 3.08 13.18 -13.30
C TRP A 179 3.28 12.12 -14.40
N TYR A 180 2.21 11.68 -15.06
CA TYR A 180 2.28 10.67 -16.13
C TYR A 180 3.04 11.18 -17.35
N LYS A 181 2.99 12.49 -17.59
CA LYS A 181 3.72 13.14 -18.68
C LYS A 181 5.21 13.29 -18.37
N GLN A 182 5.59 13.27 -17.10
CA GLN A 182 6.98 13.45 -16.65
C GLN A 182 7.74 12.12 -16.50
N HIS A 183 7.04 11.00 -16.32
CA HIS A 183 7.66 9.68 -16.30
C HIS A 183 7.57 9.00 -17.67
N ILE A 184 8.70 9.01 -18.39
CA ILE A 184 8.85 8.54 -19.78
C ILE A 184 8.40 7.07 -19.95
N THR A 185 8.51 6.24 -18.90
CA THR A 185 8.08 4.84 -18.92
C THR A 185 7.35 4.47 -17.63
N TRP A 186 6.05 4.19 -17.72
CA TRP A 186 5.23 3.63 -16.64
C TRP A 186 4.39 2.47 -17.19
N THR A 187 3.93 1.59 -16.31
CA THR A 187 2.99 0.52 -16.66
C THR A 187 1.82 0.47 -15.68
N SER A 188 0.65 0.02 -16.14
CA SER A 188 -0.53 -0.17 -15.30
C SER A 188 -0.67 -1.65 -14.95
N PHE A 189 -0.81 -1.95 -13.66
CA PHE A 189 -1.28 -3.26 -13.20
C PHE A 189 -2.68 -3.09 -12.62
N GLU A 190 -3.65 -3.75 -13.24
CA GLU A 190 -5.01 -3.78 -12.73
C GLU A 190 -5.13 -4.87 -11.66
N MET A 191 -5.69 -4.52 -10.50
CA MET A 191 -6.00 -5.45 -9.43
C MET A 191 -7.30 -6.19 -9.74
N ASP A 192 -7.24 -7.52 -9.76
CA ASP A 192 -8.40 -8.36 -10.03
C ASP A 192 -9.48 -8.24 -8.94
N PRO A 193 -10.77 -8.31 -9.31
CA PRO A 193 -11.87 -8.44 -8.36
C PRO A 193 -11.67 -9.57 -7.37
N HIS A 194 -11.93 -9.30 -6.10
CA HIS A 194 -11.80 -10.31 -5.04
C HIS A 194 -12.86 -11.41 -5.18
N PRO A 195 -12.50 -12.69 -5.00
CA PRO A 195 -13.46 -13.77 -4.93
C PRO A 195 -14.53 -13.52 -3.85
N SER A 196 -15.78 -13.92 -4.12
CA SER A 196 -16.89 -13.72 -3.18
C SER A 196 -16.66 -14.36 -1.81
N GLU A 197 -15.96 -15.51 -1.76
CA GLU A 197 -15.60 -16.16 -0.52
C GLU A 197 -14.64 -15.30 0.33
N GLU A 198 -13.61 -14.73 -0.30
CA GLU A 198 -12.66 -13.84 0.36
C GLU A 198 -13.34 -12.55 0.84
N LEU A 199 -14.24 -11.99 0.02
CA LEU A 199 -15.06 -10.84 0.43
C LEU A 199 -15.92 -11.17 1.66
N ALA A 200 -16.57 -12.34 1.69
CA ALA A 200 -17.36 -12.77 2.83
C ALA A 200 -16.50 -12.92 4.10
N GLN A 201 -15.29 -13.47 3.98
CA GLN A 201 -14.35 -13.59 5.10
C GLN A 201 -13.87 -12.21 5.60
N ALA A 202 -13.51 -11.30 4.71
CA ALA A 202 -13.12 -9.95 5.06
C ALA A 202 -14.26 -9.18 5.76
N LEU A 203 -15.50 -9.35 5.30
CA LEU A 203 -16.67 -8.73 5.92
C LEU A 203 -16.94 -9.26 7.34
N LYS A 204 -16.65 -10.54 7.63
CA LYS A 204 -16.73 -11.05 9.02
C LYS A 204 -15.85 -10.25 9.98
N LEU A 205 -14.67 -9.80 9.54
CA LEU A 205 -13.82 -8.92 10.36
C LEU A 205 -14.51 -7.58 10.63
N TYR A 206 -15.06 -6.96 9.59
CA TYR A 206 -15.76 -5.67 9.69
C TYR A 206 -16.95 -5.72 10.67
N VAL A 207 -17.79 -6.73 10.49
CA VAL A 207 -19.01 -6.94 11.27
C VAL A 207 -18.69 -7.24 12.73
N GLY A 208 -17.63 -8.02 12.98
CA GLY A 208 -17.16 -8.35 14.33
C GLY A 208 -16.79 -7.11 15.17
N VAL A 209 -16.27 -6.06 14.54
CA VAL A 209 -15.95 -4.78 15.23
C VAL A 209 -17.21 -4.01 15.59
N ARG A 210 -18.18 -3.96 14.68
CA ARG A 210 -19.39 -3.14 14.82
C ARG A 210 -20.43 -3.75 15.76
N LYS A 211 -20.23 -4.99 16.23
CA LYS A 211 -21.20 -5.77 17.01
C LYS A 211 -22.58 -5.88 16.33
N GLN A 212 -22.64 -5.66 15.03
CA GLN A 212 -23.82 -5.93 14.22
C GLN A 212 -23.80 -7.40 13.84
N HIS A 213 -24.97 -7.99 13.63
CA HIS A 213 -25.08 -9.38 13.21
C HIS A 213 -25.82 -9.40 11.88
N PHE A 214 -25.09 -9.70 10.81
CA PHE A 214 -25.66 -9.98 9.51
C PHE A 214 -25.68 -11.48 9.30
N THR A 215 -26.78 -11.97 8.76
CA THR A 215 -26.90 -13.35 8.30
C THR A 215 -25.97 -13.59 7.11
N PRO A 216 -25.49 -14.83 6.89
CA PRO A 216 -24.72 -15.16 5.69
C PRO A 216 -25.41 -14.76 4.39
N LYS A 217 -26.76 -14.82 4.35
CA LYS A 217 -27.57 -14.46 3.20
C LYS A 217 -27.55 -12.95 2.89
N GLU A 218 -27.56 -12.10 3.91
CA GLU A 218 -27.43 -10.64 3.72
C GLU A 218 -26.04 -10.27 3.18
N ILE A 219 -24.99 -10.93 3.69
CA ILE A 219 -23.62 -10.75 3.20
C ILE A 219 -23.51 -11.18 1.74
N GLU A 220 -24.03 -12.35 1.38
CA GLU A 220 -24.05 -12.87 0.02
C GLU A 220 -24.82 -11.94 -0.94
N LEU A 221 -25.98 -11.44 -0.52
CA LEU A 221 -26.79 -10.51 -1.31
C LEU A 221 -26.06 -9.17 -1.51
N ALA A 222 -25.41 -8.65 -0.48
CA ALA A 222 -24.63 -7.43 -0.57
C ALA A 222 -23.42 -7.59 -1.51
N ILE A 223 -22.68 -8.71 -1.42
CA ILE A 223 -21.59 -9.02 -2.34
C ILE A 223 -22.11 -9.10 -3.78
N THR A 224 -23.19 -9.85 -4.02
CA THR A 224 -23.77 -10.01 -5.36
C THR A 224 -24.15 -8.67 -6.00
N ARG A 225 -24.62 -7.72 -5.20
CA ARG A 225 -25.14 -6.44 -5.69
C ARG A 225 -24.08 -5.35 -5.83
N TYR A 226 -23.04 -5.37 -4.99
CA TYR A 226 -22.11 -4.24 -4.85
C TYR A 226 -20.64 -4.60 -5.08
N ALA A 227 -20.29 -5.88 -5.26
CA ALA A 227 -18.94 -6.25 -5.65
C ALA A 227 -18.54 -5.62 -7.00
N PRO A 228 -17.25 -5.30 -7.20
CA PRO A 228 -16.12 -5.50 -6.29
C PRO A 228 -15.90 -4.36 -5.26
N ASP A 229 -16.81 -3.39 -5.15
CA ASP A 229 -16.64 -2.23 -4.28
C ASP A 229 -16.95 -2.57 -2.81
N GLN A 230 -15.90 -2.84 -2.02
CA GLN A 230 -16.03 -3.16 -0.61
C GLN A 230 -16.66 -2.04 0.22
N ARG A 231 -16.47 -0.78 -0.16
CA ARG A 231 -17.05 0.36 0.56
C ARG A 231 -18.56 0.38 0.35
N MET A 232 -19.01 0.10 -0.86
CA MET A 232 -20.44 -0.01 -1.17
C MET A 232 -21.08 -1.22 -0.50
N ILE A 233 -20.39 -2.37 -0.45
CA ILE A 233 -20.87 -3.54 0.30
C ILE A 233 -21.02 -3.20 1.79
N GLN A 234 -20.00 -2.61 2.41
CA GLN A 234 -20.03 -2.21 3.83
C GLN A 234 -21.17 -1.22 4.10
N LYS A 235 -21.30 -0.18 3.27
CA LYS A 235 -22.37 0.81 3.39
C LYS A 235 -23.77 0.18 3.27
N ALA A 236 -23.97 -0.70 2.30
CA ALA A 236 -25.27 -1.36 2.12
C ALA A 236 -25.67 -2.24 3.31
N LEU A 237 -24.70 -2.89 3.95
CA LEU A 237 -24.90 -3.64 5.18
C LEU A 237 -25.24 -2.69 6.35
N GLU A 238 -24.52 -1.57 6.49
CA GLU A 238 -24.80 -0.57 7.54
C GLU A 238 -26.20 0.06 7.42
N ASP A 239 -26.60 0.40 6.20
CA ASP A 239 -27.87 1.06 5.91
C ASP A 239 -29.08 0.12 6.06
N SER A 240 -28.86 -1.17 6.42
CA SER A 240 -29.91 -2.19 6.58
C SER A 240 -30.86 -2.28 5.37
N VAL A 241 -30.33 -2.09 4.16
CA VAL A 241 -31.09 -2.06 2.89
C VAL A 241 -31.77 -3.41 2.57
N PHE A 242 -31.52 -4.42 3.41
CA PHE A 242 -32.02 -5.78 3.29
C PHE A 242 -33.07 -6.15 4.35
N GLY A 243 -33.48 -5.19 5.19
CA GLY A 243 -34.55 -5.31 6.18
C GLY A 243 -35.95 -5.07 5.64
#